data_AF-A0A699V514-F1
#
_entry.id   AF-A0A699V514-F1
#
_cell.length_a   1.000
_cell.length_b   1.000
_cell.length_c   1.000
_cell.angle_alpha   90.00
_cell.angle_beta   90.00
_cell.angle_gamma   90.00
#
_symmetry.space_group_name_H-M   'P 1'
#
loop_
_entity.id
_entity.type
_entity.pdbx_description
1 polymer ?
#
loop_
_entity_poly.entity_id
_entity_poly.type
_entity_poly.pdbx_seq_one_letter_code
_entity_poly.pdbx_strand_id
1 'polypeptide(L)'
;KQEFVKMDDEKEDKKADEKKRDMSKVKCYNCKKEGHFVKDCKKAKVKDYEYYKTKMLLAKKDKDEQVLLAEDQAWMESGSNFD
;
A
#
# COMPACT_ATOMS: atom_id res chain seq x y z
N LYS A 1 -33.43 -0.88 9.93
CA LYS A 1 -32.83 0.48 9.89
C LYS A 1 -31.50 0.37 10.63
N GLN A 2 -30.41 0.39 9.87
CA GLN A 2 -29.07 0.11 10.36
C GLN A 2 -28.49 1.44 10.82
N GLU A 3 -28.18 1.56 12.11
CA GLU A 3 -27.65 2.79 12.68
C GLU A 3 -26.21 2.96 12.19
N PHE A 4 -26.02 3.99 11.37
CA PHE A 4 -24.74 4.41 10.84
C PHE A 4 -23.93 5.02 11.99
N VAL A 5 -23.12 4.19 12.64
CA VAL A 5 -22.11 4.62 13.62
C VAL A 5 -21.12 5.49 12.86
N LYS A 6 -21.25 6.80 13.02
CA LYS A 6 -20.26 7.77 12.58
C LYS A 6 -19.05 7.54 13.48
N MET A 7 -17.98 7.00 12.91
CA MET A 7 -16.68 7.01 13.54
C MET A 7 -16.09 8.37 13.20
N ASP A 8 -16.27 9.32 14.11
CA ASP A 8 -15.64 10.63 14.00
C ASP A 8 -14.13 10.38 14.07
N ASP A 9 -13.44 10.57 12.94
CA ASP A 9 -11.99 10.63 12.87
C ASP A 9 -11.53 11.79 13.74
N GLU A 10 -11.39 11.54 15.04
CA GLU A 10 -10.65 12.36 15.97
C GLU A 10 -9.18 12.26 15.59
N LYS A 11 -8.85 13.01 14.54
CA LYS A 11 -7.47 13.27 14.13
C LYS A 11 -6.90 14.21 15.16
N GLU A 12 -6.46 13.61 16.27
CA GLU A 12 -5.70 14.25 17.33
C GLU A 12 -4.51 14.95 16.67
N ASP A 13 -4.67 16.25 16.42
CA ASP A 13 -3.62 17.16 16.00
C ASP A 13 -2.59 17.22 17.12
N LYS A 14 -1.69 16.24 17.16
CA LYS A 14 -0.47 16.26 17.99
C LYS A 14 0.48 17.32 17.46
N LYS A 15 0.10 18.59 17.65
CA LYS A 15 1.03 19.72 17.67
C LYS A 15 1.75 19.71 19.02
N ALA A 16 3.02 20.10 18.96
CA ALA A 16 3.91 20.43 20.07
C ALA A 16 4.71 19.28 20.71
N ASP A 17 5.64 18.72 19.93
CA ASP A 17 7.02 18.60 20.43
C ASP A 17 7.99 18.83 19.25
N GLU A 18 8.09 20.09 18.81
CA GLU A 18 9.27 20.52 18.06
C GLU A 18 10.44 20.66 19.04
N LYS A 19 10.92 19.53 19.57
CA LYS A 19 12.35 19.40 19.78
C LYS A 19 12.95 19.76 18.43
N LYS A 20 13.62 20.91 18.35
CA LYS A 20 14.20 21.49 17.13
C LYS A 20 15.14 20.44 16.52
N ARG A 21 14.57 19.51 15.76
CA ARG A 21 15.34 18.50 15.05
C ARG A 21 16.15 19.32 14.06
N ASP A 22 17.44 19.07 14.07
CA ASP A 22 18.36 19.73 13.17
C ASP A 22 17.88 19.48 11.72
N MET A 23 17.29 20.52 11.10
CA MET A 23 16.66 20.41 9.79
C MET A 23 17.70 20.03 8.73
N SER A 24 18.98 20.36 8.95
CA SER A 24 20.08 19.97 8.06
C SER A 24 20.21 18.46 7.93
N LYS A 25 19.78 17.68 8.93
CA LYS A 25 19.82 16.21 8.93
C LYS A 25 18.50 15.56 8.49
N VAL A 26 17.44 16.35 8.32
CA VAL A 26 16.12 15.84 7.91
C VAL A 26 16.12 15.59 6.42
N LYS A 27 16.11 14.32 6.01
CA LYS A 27 16.02 13.91 4.61
C LYS A 27 14.57 13.77 4.15
N CYS A 28 14.19 14.51 3.11
CA CYS A 28 12.88 14.41 2.47
C CYS A 28 12.79 13.12 1.64
N TYR A 29 11.85 12.23 1.97
CA TYR A 29 11.64 11.00 1.22
C TYR A 29 11.12 11.21 -0.21
N ASN A 30 10.41 12.31 -0.47
CA ASN A 30 9.86 12.61 -1.80
C ASN A 30 10.95 13.02 -2.81
N CYS A 31 11.87 13.89 -2.41
CA CYS A 31 12.87 14.45 -3.32
C CYS A 31 14.31 14.03 -3.01
N LYS A 32 14.51 13.22 -1.96
CA LYS A 32 15.80 12.74 -1.43
C LYS A 32 16.78 13.85 -1.00
N LYS A 33 16.35 15.11 -0.91
CA LYS A 33 17.14 16.25 -0.41
C LYS A 33 16.93 16.46 1.07
N GLU A 34 17.95 16.98 1.75
CA GLU A 34 17.90 17.35 3.16
C GLU A 34 17.28 18.74 3.38
N GLY A 35 17.01 19.12 4.63
CA GLY A 35 16.56 20.46 5.00
C GLY A 35 15.05 20.63 5.21
N HIS A 36 14.22 19.63 4.88
CA HIS A 36 12.76 19.77 4.97
C HIS A 36 12.03 18.42 5.07
N PHE A 37 10.81 18.44 5.61
CA PHE A 37 9.91 17.30 5.61
C PHE A 37 9.18 17.14 4.28
N VAL A 38 8.64 15.95 4.02
CA VAL A 38 7.84 15.64 2.82
C VAL A 38 6.64 16.58 2.67
N LYS A 39 6.01 17.00 3.79
CA LYS A 39 4.88 17.94 3.80
C LYS A 39 5.24 19.33 3.22
N ASP A 40 6.50 19.75 3.36
CA ASP A 40 7.01 21.05 2.93
C ASP A 40 7.77 20.94 1.59
N CYS A 41 7.76 19.76 0.96
CA CYS A 41 8.47 19.52 -0.28
C CYS A 41 7.80 20.25 -1.45
N LYS A 42 8.51 21.22 -2.03
CA LYS A 42 8.05 21.96 -3.21
C LYS A 42 8.01 21.12 -4.49
N LYS A 43 8.71 19.99 -4.55
CA LYS A 43 8.63 19.09 -5.70
C LYS A 43 7.28 18.39 -5.69
N ALA A 44 6.75 18.12 -6.88
CA ALA A 44 5.57 17.29 -7.03
C ALA A 44 5.73 16.01 -6.20
N LYS A 45 4.67 15.61 -5.49
CA LYS A 45 4.65 14.32 -4.82
C LYS A 45 4.85 13.28 -5.90
N VAL A 46 5.91 12.47 -5.77
CA VAL A 46 6.07 11.27 -6.57
C VAL A 46 4.88 10.39 -6.20
N LYS A 47 3.80 10.53 -6.94
CA LYS A 47 2.76 9.52 -7.00
C LYS A 47 3.46 8.42 -7.73
N ASP A 48 3.90 7.42 -6.99
CA ASP A 48 4.56 6.25 -7.54
C ASP A 48 3.50 5.40 -8.26
N TYR A 49 2.90 6.00 -9.28
CA TYR A 49 1.80 5.46 -10.07
C TYR A 49 2.28 4.20 -10.77
N GLU A 50 3.53 4.19 -11.24
CA GLU A 50 4.17 3.00 -11.79
C GLU A 50 4.38 1.92 -10.73
N TYR A 51 4.78 2.26 -9.49
CA TYR A 51 4.82 1.29 -8.40
C TYR A 51 3.45 0.71 -8.08
N TYR A 52 2.41 1.55 -7.96
CA TYR A 52 1.06 1.09 -7.63
C TYR A 52 0.46 0.26 -8.78
N LYS A 53 0.67 0.67 -10.04
CA LYS A 53 0.27 -0.06 -11.24
C LYS A 53 0.96 -1.42 -11.33
N THR A 54 2.26 -1.46 -11.05
CA THR A 54 3.04 -2.72 -11.00
C THR A 54 2.54 -3.64 -9.88
N LYS A 55 2.32 -3.12 -8.67
CA LYS A 55 1.77 -3.88 -7.54
C LYS A 55 0.38 -4.46 -7.83
N MET A 56 -0.49 -3.71 -8.50
CA MET A 56 -1.82 -4.18 -8.91
C MET A 56 -1.75 -5.28 -9.97
N LEU A 57 -0.84 -5.15 -10.94
CA LEU A 57 -0.64 -6.18 -11.97
C LEU A 57 -0.11 -7.49 -11.40
N LEU A 58 0.83 -7.42 -10.46
CA LEU A 58 1.37 -8.60 -9.76
C LEU A 58 0.27 -9.32 -8.97
N ALA A 59 -0.52 -8.59 -8.17
CA ALA A 59 -1.60 -9.16 -7.37
C ALA A 59 -2.75 -9.77 -8.19
N LYS A 60 -2.85 -9.45 -9.49
CA LYS A 60 -3.81 -10.08 -10.41
C LYS A 60 -3.26 -11.41 -10.95
N LYS A 61 -1.99 -11.46 -11.32
CA LYS A 61 -1.32 -12.69 -11.77
C LYS A 61 -1.33 -13.77 -10.70
N ASP A 62 -1.10 -13.41 -9.43
CA ASP A 62 -1.13 -14.38 -8.32
C ASP A 62 -2.51 -15.05 -8.17
N LYS A 63 -3.61 -14.35 -8.52
CA LYS A 63 -4.95 -14.95 -8.53
C LYS A 63 -5.16 -15.86 -9.73
N ASP A 64 -4.77 -15.40 -10.92
CA ASP A 64 -4.93 -16.17 -12.15
C ASP A 64 -4.09 -17.47 -12.09
N GLU A 65 -2.89 -17.41 -11.49
CA GLU A 65 -2.04 -18.57 -11.24
C GLU A 65 -2.62 -19.50 -10.16
N GLN A 66 -3.23 -18.97 -9.10
CA GLN A 66 -3.92 -19.81 -8.11
C GLN A 66 -5.15 -20.53 -8.68
N VAL A 67 -5.89 -19.88 -9.58
CA VAL A 67 -7.04 -20.50 -10.28
C VAL A 67 -6.55 -21.64 -11.18
N LEU A 68 -5.50 -21.41 -11.97
CA LEU A 68 -4.88 -22.45 -12.79
C LEU A 68 -4.42 -23.66 -11.96
N LEU A 69 -3.76 -23.42 -10.83
CA LEU A 69 -3.33 -24.47 -9.90
C LEU A 69 -4.50 -25.27 -9.33
N ALA A 70 -5.64 -24.63 -9.04
CA ALA A 70 -6.83 -25.31 -8.52
C ALA A 70 -7.52 -26.16 -9.61
N GLU A 71 -7.52 -25.71 -10.86
CA GLU A 71 -8.06 -26.46 -12.00
C GLU A 71 -7.24 -27.73 -12.28
N ASP A 72 -5.91 -27.63 -12.27
CA ASP A 72 -5.01 -28.78 -12.44
C ASP A 72 -5.20 -29.82 -11.32
N GLN A 73 -5.38 -29.34 -10.08
CA GLN A 73 -5.63 -30.22 -8.94
C GLN A 73 -7.00 -30.91 -9.03
N ALA A 74 -8.05 -30.19 -9.41
CA ALA A 74 -9.38 -30.77 -9.61
C ALA A 74 -9.41 -31.82 -10.74
N TRP A 75 -8.64 -31.60 -11.81
CA TRP A 75 -8.49 -32.57 -12.89
C TRP A 75 -7.82 -33.86 -12.41
N MET A 76 -6.71 -33.76 -11.67
CA MET A 76 -5.99 -34.91 -11.11
C MET A 76 -6.85 -35.71 -10.11
N GLU A 77 -7.63 -35.02 -9.27
CA GLU A 77 -8.53 -35.66 -8.29
C GLU A 77 -9.73 -36.35 -8.95
N SER A 78 -10.19 -35.85 -10.11
CA SER A 78 -11.31 -36.46 -10.86
C SER A 78 -10.95 -37.78 -11.55
N GLY A 79 -9.66 -38.02 -11.85
CA GLY A 79 -9.18 -39.24 -12.50
C GLY A 79 -9.03 -40.46 -11.57
N SER A 80 -9.20 -40.27 -10.25
CA SER A 80 -8.94 -41.30 -9.24
C SER A 80 -10.17 -42.08 -8.78
N ASN A 81 -11.34 -41.91 -9.42
CA ASN A 81 -12.59 -42.65 -9.13
C ASN A 81 -12.83 -43.82 -10.11
N PHE A 82 -11.77 -44.44 -10.64
CA PHE A 82 -11.87 -45.64 -11.46
C PHE A 82 -11.38 -46.85 -10.65
N ASP A 83 -12.23 -47.31 -9.73
CA ASP A 83 -12.18 -48.67 -9.14
C ASP A 83 -13.04 -49.62 -9.98
#